data_AF-A0AAJ1UE54-F1
#
_entry.id   AF-A0AAJ1UE54-F1
#
_cell.length_a   1.000
_cell.length_b   1.000
_cell.length_c   1.000
_cell.angle_alpha   90.00
_cell.angle_beta   90.00
_cell.angle_gamma   90.00
#
_symmetry.space_group_name_H-M   'P 1'
#
loop_
_entity.id
_entity.type
_entity.pdbx_description
1 polymer ?
#
loop_
_entity_poly.entity_id
_entity_poly.type
_entity_poly.pdbx_seq_one_letter_code
_entity_poly.pdbx_strand_id
1 'polypeptide(L)'
;FEKVGVQFQETSYQEKITVGELCKVTQSFYKETANYNDLLKEFSIAHKVKSFVSTLSGGERQRLFIVLALIPKPEIVFLDELTTGLDARARRDVWKSLSDLK
;
A
#
# COMPACT_ATOMS: atom_id res chain seq x y z
N PHE A 1 -7.83 -16.30 9.39
CA PHE A 1 -8.17 -14.90 9.06
C PHE A 1 -6.93 -13.98 8.98
N GLU A 2 -5.77 -14.33 9.56
CA GLU A 2 -4.51 -13.58 9.43
C GLU A 2 -3.78 -13.70 8.08
N LYS A 3 -4.36 -14.41 7.09
CA LYS A 3 -3.70 -14.74 5.81
C LYS A 3 -4.30 -14.06 4.58
N VAL A 4 -5.22 -13.12 4.75
CA VAL A 4 -5.93 -12.46 3.64
C VAL A 4 -5.98 -10.96 3.89
N GLY A 5 -5.37 -10.18 2.99
CA GLY A 5 -5.55 -8.73 2.92
C GLY A 5 -6.79 -8.37 2.10
N VAL A 6 -7.57 -7.38 2.55
CA VAL A 6 -8.78 -6.90 1.87
C VAL A 6 -8.66 -5.40 1.59
N GLN A 7 -8.91 -4.98 0.36
CA GLN A 7 -8.96 -3.57 -0.05
C GLN A 7 -10.41 -3.18 -0.37
N PHE A 8 -10.90 -2.07 0.19
CA PHE A 8 -12.22 -1.51 -0.11
C PHE A 8 -12.14 -0.39 -1.15
N GLN A 9 -13.10 -0.35 -2.09
CA GLN A 9 -13.15 0.64 -3.19
C GLN A 9 -13.34 2.09 -2.71
N GLU A 10 -14.04 2.30 -1.60
CA GLU A 10 -14.12 3.59 -0.91
C GLU A 10 -13.65 3.45 0.54
N THR A 11 -12.57 4.14 0.87
CA THR A 11 -12.10 4.30 2.24
C THR A 11 -12.11 5.79 2.56
N SER A 12 -13.10 6.21 3.37
CA SER A 12 -13.07 7.50 4.04
C SER A 12 -12.02 7.43 5.16
N TYR A 13 -10.74 7.53 4.79
CA TYR A 13 -9.69 7.76 5.78
C TYR A 13 -9.90 9.16 6.37
N GLN A 14 -9.70 9.34 7.69
CA GLN A 14 -9.70 10.65 8.31
C GLN A 14 -8.84 11.61 7.47
N GLU A 15 -9.42 12.75 7.03
CA GLU A 15 -8.84 13.62 6.00
C GLU A 15 -7.42 14.13 6.30
N LYS A 16 -6.99 14.00 7.56
CA LYS A 16 -5.73 14.49 8.11
C LYS A 16 -4.74 13.39 8.50
N ILE A 17 -4.96 12.14 8.14
CA ILE A 17 -3.94 11.09 8.37
C ILE A 17 -2.83 11.19 7.33
N THR A 18 -1.58 11.18 7.79
CA THR A 18 -0.41 11.09 6.90
C THR A 18 -0.18 9.66 6.44
N VAL A 19 0.54 9.50 5.33
CA VAL A 19 0.96 8.18 4.83
C VAL A 19 1.67 7.35 5.91
N GLY A 20 2.62 7.96 6.61
CA GLY A 20 3.38 7.27 7.66
C GLY A 20 2.53 6.89 8.87
N GLU A 21 1.57 7.72 9.26
CA GLU A 21 0.62 7.39 10.33
C GLU A 21 -0.28 6.23 9.94
N LEU A 22 -0.82 6.24 8.71
CA LEU A 22 -1.66 5.14 8.22
C LEU A 22 -0.88 3.81 8.19
N CYS A 23 0.38 3.82 7.75
CA CYS A 23 1.24 2.65 7.81
C CYS A 23 1.45 2.15 9.26
N LYS A 24 1.70 3.05 10.21
CA LYS A 24 1.88 2.70 11.64
C LYS A 24 0.61 2.13 12.26
N VAL A 25 -0.54 2.75 11.96
CA VAL A 25 -1.86 2.24 12.39
C VAL A 25 -2.08 0.85 11.82
N THR A 26 -1.80 0.65 10.54
CA THR A 26 -1.91 -0.67 9.90
C THR A 26 -1.01 -1.69 10.57
N GLN A 27 0.26 -1.34 10.88
CA GLN A 27 1.16 -2.23 11.61
C GLN A 27 0.61 -2.63 12.99
N SER A 28 -0.09 -1.73 13.68
CA SER A 28 -0.63 -2.01 15.01
C SER A 28 -1.72 -3.08 15.05
N PHE A 29 -2.31 -3.43 13.90
CA PHE A 29 -3.32 -4.48 13.78
C PHE A 29 -2.74 -5.90 13.65
N TYR A 30 -1.42 -6.05 13.45
CA TYR A 30 -0.79 -7.35 13.17
C TYR A 30 0.40 -7.61 14.11
N LYS A 31 0.61 -8.88 14.47
CA LYS A 31 1.72 -9.29 15.36
C LYS A 31 3.08 -9.24 14.66
N GLU A 32 3.11 -9.64 13.40
CA GLU A 32 4.29 -9.61 12.55
C GLU A 32 4.02 -8.70 11.37
N THR A 33 4.97 -7.80 11.09
CA THR A 33 4.82 -6.82 10.01
C THR A 33 6.13 -6.65 9.26
N ALA A 34 6.04 -6.26 8.00
CA ALA A 34 7.16 -5.75 7.22
C ALA A 34 7.50 -4.31 7.65
N ASN A 35 8.75 -3.88 7.38
CA ASN A 35 9.13 -2.48 7.56
C ASN A 35 8.47 -1.64 6.46
N TYR A 36 7.46 -0.85 6.83
CA TYR A 36 6.74 -0.03 5.87
C TYR A 36 7.63 0.99 5.15
N ASN A 37 8.74 1.44 5.76
CA ASN A 37 9.63 2.40 5.09
C ASN A 37 10.32 1.79 3.88
N ASP A 38 10.63 0.49 3.92
CA ASP A 38 11.27 -0.21 2.81
C ASP A 38 10.26 -0.47 1.70
N LEU A 39 9.03 -0.87 2.06
CA LEU A 39 7.92 -0.97 1.11
C LEU A 39 7.63 0.38 0.43
N LEU A 40 7.57 1.49 1.18
CA LEU A 40 7.35 2.81 0.58
C LEU A 40 8.46 3.20 -0.40
N LYS A 41 9.72 2.80 -0.17
CA LYS A 41 10.83 3.03 -1.11
C LYS A 41 10.67 2.19 -2.36
N GLU A 42 10.34 0.92 -2.20
CA GLU A 42 10.14 -0.04 -3.29
C GLU A 42 9.05 0.43 -4.25
N PHE A 43 7.92 0.90 -3.70
CA PHE A 43 6.83 1.48 -4.48
C PHE A 43 7.01 2.97 -4.80
N SER A 44 8.24 3.50 -4.71
CA SER A 44 8.59 4.87 -5.12
C SER A 44 7.72 5.98 -4.53
N ILE A 45 7.22 5.79 -3.29
CA ILE A 45 6.32 6.71 -2.58
C ILE A 45 6.85 7.15 -1.21
N ALA A 46 8.08 6.75 -0.83
CA ALA A 46 8.72 7.14 0.43
C ALA A 46 8.79 8.66 0.66
N HIS A 47 8.94 9.45 -0.40
CA HIS A 47 8.97 10.92 -0.32
C HIS A 47 7.62 11.53 0.15
N LYS A 48 6.51 10.77 0.09
CA LYS A 48 5.19 11.18 0.58
C LYS A 48 4.88 10.72 2.00
N VAL A 49 5.85 10.16 2.74
CA VAL A 49 5.61 9.61 4.09
C VAL A 49 4.97 10.62 5.07
N LYS A 50 5.25 11.92 4.91
CA LYS A 50 4.67 13.00 5.73
C LYS A 50 3.47 13.70 5.08
N SER A 51 3.11 13.33 3.85
CA SER A 51 1.98 13.92 3.14
C SER A 51 0.67 13.34 3.64
N PHE A 52 -0.39 14.15 3.64
CA PHE A 52 -1.73 13.66 3.94
C PHE A 52 -2.20 12.73 2.82
N VAL A 53 -2.89 11.64 3.18
CA VAL A 53 -3.43 10.67 2.21
C VAL A 53 -4.41 11.34 1.22
N SER A 54 -5.12 12.36 1.69
CA SER A 54 -6.02 13.20 0.87
C SER A 54 -5.31 13.96 -0.25
N THR A 55 -4.01 14.25 -0.10
CA THR A 55 -3.20 14.99 -1.08
C THR A 55 -2.52 14.11 -2.13
N LEU A 56 -2.68 12.78 -2.04
CA LEU A 56 -2.10 11.86 -2.99
C LEU A 56 -2.89 11.87 -4.30
N SER A 57 -2.18 11.86 -5.42
CA SER A 57 -2.75 11.53 -6.73
C SER A 57 -3.32 10.11 -6.74
N GLY A 58 -4.19 9.78 -7.71
CA GLY A 58 -4.77 8.44 -7.83
C GLY A 58 -3.71 7.32 -7.85
N GLY A 59 -2.66 7.47 -8.67
CA GLY A 59 -1.58 6.50 -8.74
C GLY A 59 -0.74 6.40 -7.47
N GLU A 60 -0.53 7.51 -6.74
CA GLU A 60 0.13 7.48 -5.44
C GLU A 60 -0.73 6.77 -4.37
N ARG A 61 -2.02 7.09 -4.31
CA ARG A 61 -2.96 6.44 -3.39
C ARG A 61 -3.01 4.94 -3.62
N GLN A 62 -2.98 4.53 -4.89
CA GLN A 62 -2.97 3.14 -5.25
C GLN A 62 -1.68 2.42 -4.85
N ARG A 63 -0.51 3.04 -5.06
CA ARG A 63 0.77 2.49 -4.56
C ARG A 63 0.77 2.38 -3.04
N LEU A 64 0.20 3.37 -2.34
CA LEU A 64 0.01 3.28 -0.89
C LEU A 64 -0.86 2.09 -0.52
N PHE A 65 -2.00 1.85 -1.18
CA PHE A 65 -2.86 0.70 -0.88
C PHE A 65 -2.17 -0.64 -1.06
N ILE A 66 -1.33 -0.78 -2.09
CA ILE A 66 -0.50 -1.97 -2.26
C ILE A 66 0.48 -2.11 -1.08
N VAL A 67 1.17 -1.04 -0.70
CA VAL A 67 2.06 -1.03 0.47
C VAL A 67 1.32 -1.49 1.73
N LEU A 68 0.13 -0.93 2.00
CA LEU A 68 -0.68 -1.31 3.16
C LEU A 68 -1.08 -2.79 3.15
N ALA A 69 -1.43 -3.33 1.99
CA ALA A 69 -1.78 -4.75 1.83
C ALA A 69 -0.57 -5.68 2.08
N LEU A 70 0.65 -5.21 1.86
CA LEU A 70 1.89 -5.97 2.05
C LEU A 70 2.49 -5.85 3.47
N ILE A 71 2.10 -4.83 4.25
CA ILE A 71 2.54 -4.66 5.65
C ILE A 71 2.40 -5.95 6.48
N PRO A 72 1.29 -6.70 6.46
CA PRO A 72 1.14 -7.91 7.28
C PRO A 72 1.96 -9.13 6.78
N LYS A 73 2.83 -8.98 5.78
CA LYS A 73 3.57 -10.08 5.13
C LYS A 73 2.64 -11.22 4.68
N PRO A 74 1.61 -10.94 3.86
CA PRO A 74 0.65 -11.95 3.47
C PRO A 74 1.30 -13.02 2.57
N GLU A 75 0.88 -14.28 2.72
CA GLU A 75 1.23 -15.35 1.77
C GLU A 75 0.53 -15.17 0.42
N ILE A 76 -0.65 -14.53 0.42
CA ILE A 76 -1.47 -14.27 -0.77
C ILE A 76 -2.11 -12.89 -0.62
N VAL A 77 -2.02 -12.05 -1.66
CA VAL A 77 -2.69 -10.75 -1.72
C VAL A 77 -3.70 -10.74 -2.86
N PHE A 78 -4.93 -10.33 -2.57
CA PHE A 78 -5.96 -10.09 -3.57
C PHE A 78 -6.00 -8.60 -3.86
N LEU A 79 -5.84 -8.24 -5.12
CA LEU A 79 -5.78 -6.86 -5.55
C LEU A 79 -6.81 -6.65 -6.65
N ASP A 80 -8.01 -6.21 -6.27
CA ASP A 80 -9.08 -5.95 -7.22
C ASP A 80 -8.97 -4.52 -7.79
N GLU A 81 -9.35 -4.35 -9.05
CA GLU A 81 -9.31 -3.07 -9.79
C GLU A 81 -7.97 -2.31 -9.79
N LEU A 82 -6.82 -3.00 -9.70
CA LEU A 82 -5.52 -2.31 -9.74
C LEU A 82 -5.12 -1.75 -11.12
N THR A 83 -5.77 -2.14 -12.20
CA THR A 83 -5.24 -1.86 -13.55
C THR A 83 -5.96 -0.73 -14.27
N THR A 84 -7.10 -0.29 -13.75
CA THR A 84 -7.92 0.78 -14.35
C THR A 84 -7.37 2.19 -14.05
N GLY A 85 -6.54 2.35 -13.01
CA GLY A 85 -5.93 3.62 -12.61
C GLY A 85 -4.41 3.75 -12.78
N LEU A 86 -3.70 2.65 -13.07
CA LEU A 86 -2.25 2.65 -13.30
C LEU A 86 -1.92 2.67 -14.79
N ASP A 87 -1.01 3.54 -15.18
CA ASP A 87 -0.40 3.42 -16.51
C ASP A 87 0.36 2.08 -16.65
N ALA A 88 0.65 1.68 -17.89
CA ALA A 88 1.28 0.40 -18.18
C ALA A 88 2.68 0.22 -17.56
N ARG A 89 3.38 1.30 -17.20
CA ARG A 89 4.68 1.24 -16.52
C ARG A 89 4.46 0.97 -15.03
N ALA A 90 3.61 1.76 -14.37
CA ALA A 90 3.34 1.61 -12.95
C ALA A 90 2.77 0.22 -12.61
N ARG A 91 1.95 -0.36 -13.49
CA ARG A 91 1.48 -1.74 -13.36
C ARG A 91 2.63 -2.78 -13.41
N ARG A 92 3.59 -2.62 -14.31
CA ARG A 92 4.75 -3.52 -14.42
C ARG A 92 5.67 -3.41 -13.22
N ASP A 93 5.87 -2.20 -12.71
CA ASP A 93 6.69 -1.97 -11.52
C ASP A 93 6.08 -2.64 -10.29
N VAL A 94 4.75 -2.53 -10.12
CA VAL A 94 4.01 -3.26 -9.07
C VAL A 94 4.17 -4.77 -9.22
N TRP A 95 3.97 -5.33 -10.42
CA TRP A 95 4.13 -6.77 -10.65
C TRP A 95 5.54 -7.28 -10.40
N LYS A 96 6.56 -6.49 -10.75
CA LYS A 96 7.96 -6.81 -10.50
C LYS A 96 8.25 -6.89 -8.99
N SER A 97 7.81 -5.88 -8.25
CA SER A 97 7.89 -5.86 -6.78
C SER A 97 7.19 -7.07 -6.16
N LEU A 98 5.98 -7.40 -6.63
CA LEU A 98 5.24 -8.56 -6.14
C LEU A 98 5.90 -9.90 -6.50
N SER A 99 6.58 -10.01 -7.65
CA SER A 99 7.27 -11.25 -8.04
C SER A 99 8.56 -11.51 -7.26
N ASP A 100 9.14 -10.48 -6.65
CA ASP A 100 10.35 -10.60 -5.83
C ASP A 100 10.03 -10.98 -4.37
N LEU A 101 8.75 -10.93 -3.97
CA LEU A 101 8.25 -11.47 -2.70
C LEU A 101 8.13 -13.01 -2.82
N LYS A 102 9.19 -13.72 -2.45
CA LYS A 102 9.21 -15.19 -2.25
C LYS A 102 8.87 -15.59 -0.82
#